data_AF-A0A1C3PG24-F1
#
_entry.id   AF-A0A1C3PG24-F1
#
_cell.length_a   1.000
_cell.length_b   1.000
_cell.length_c   1.000
_cell.angle_alpha   90.00
_cell.angle_beta   90.00
_cell.angle_gamma   90.00
#
_symmetry.space_group_name_H-M   'P 1'
#
loop_
_entity.id
_entity.type
_entity.pdbx_description
1 polymer ?
#
loop_
_entity_poly.entity_id
_entity_poly.type
_entity_poly.pdbx_seq_one_letter_code
_entity_poly.pdbx_strand_id
1 'polypeptide(L)'
;MVRTDDYGDGMAVAKVSVSLNERVLTAARAAAAAEGISLSAWISRLIDHHIGIQEGLAAVREYEAEHGPIPEEDRENARRVLRDLGVIE
;
A
#
# COMPACT_ATOMS: atom_id res chain seq x y z
N MET A 1 -38.49 12.08 -23.27
CA MET A 1 -37.89 10.72 -23.26
C MET A 1 -36.80 10.74 -22.22
N VAL A 2 -36.99 10.07 -21.10
CA VAL A 2 -36.05 10.00 -19.98
C VAL A 2 -35.31 8.67 -20.05
N ARG A 3 -34.03 8.72 -19.65
CA ARG A 3 -33.09 7.63 -19.30
C ARG A 3 -32.47 6.87 -20.49
N THR A 4 -31.19 6.49 -20.45
CA THR A 4 -30.20 6.34 -19.37
C THR A 4 -28.87 6.16 -20.08
N ASP A 5 -27.77 6.78 -19.65
CA ASP A 5 -26.43 6.19 -19.68
C ASP A 5 -25.54 6.99 -18.71
N ASP A 6 -25.95 6.94 -17.44
CA ASP A 6 -25.15 7.26 -16.28
C ASP A 6 -24.50 5.95 -15.81
N TYR A 7 -23.36 5.58 -16.41
CA TYR A 7 -22.44 4.58 -15.88
C TYR A 7 -21.03 4.88 -16.38
N GLY A 8 -20.31 5.73 -15.66
CA GLY A 8 -18.93 6.06 -16.01
C GLY A 8 -18.14 6.80 -14.95
N ASP A 9 -18.59 6.90 -13.71
CA ASP A 9 -17.73 7.35 -12.60
C ASP A 9 -16.94 6.17 -12.02
N GLY A 10 -16.34 5.37 -12.90
CA GLY A 10 -15.43 4.30 -12.51
C GLY A 10 -14.08 4.94 -12.17
N MET A 11 -13.88 5.37 -10.92
CA MET A 11 -12.60 5.84 -10.33
C MET A 11 -11.61 6.39 -11.35
N ALA A 12 -11.65 7.70 -11.62
CA ALA A 12 -10.79 8.33 -12.61
C ALA A 12 -9.30 7.99 -12.38
N VAL A 13 -8.74 7.12 -13.23
CA VAL A 13 -7.32 6.73 -13.20
C VAL A 13 -6.55 7.50 -14.27
N ALA A 14 -5.46 8.15 -13.86
CA ALA A 14 -4.55 8.83 -14.79
C ALA A 14 -3.49 7.85 -15.34
N LYS A 15 -3.34 7.79 -16.65
CA LYS A 15 -2.26 7.01 -17.28
C LYS A 15 -0.94 7.74 -17.15
N VAL A 16 0.03 7.11 -16.48
CA VAL A 16 1.40 7.63 -16.33
C VAL A 16 2.36 6.77 -17.15
N SER A 17 3.32 7.42 -17.81
CA SER A 17 4.43 6.73 -18.48
C SER A 17 5.65 6.71 -17.55
N VAL A 18 6.18 5.51 -17.28
CA VAL A 18 7.37 5.32 -16.44
C VAL A 18 8.36 4.37 -17.13
N SER A 19 9.64 4.68 -17.03
CA SER A 19 10.70 3.80 -17.53
C SER A 19 11.10 2.81 -16.44
N LEU A 20 11.01 1.52 -16.74
CA LEU A 20 11.44 0.44 -15.85
C LEU A 20 12.59 -0.33 -16.51
N ASN A 21 13.53 -0.80 -15.70
CA ASN A 21 14.54 -1.74 -16.17
C ASN A 21 13.86 -3.03 -16.66
N GLU A 22 14.33 -3.61 -17.77
CA GLU A 22 13.72 -4.79 -18.40
C GLU A 22 13.57 -5.97 -17.43
N ARG A 23 14.58 -6.21 -16.60
CA ARG A 23 14.55 -7.26 -15.57
C ARG A 23 13.41 -7.01 -14.57
N VAL A 24 13.23 -5.75 -14.15
CA VAL A 24 12.20 -5.34 -13.19
C VAL A 24 10.81 -5.48 -13.81
N LEU A 25 10.64 -5.03 -15.06
CA LEU A 25 9.38 -5.17 -15.78
C LEU A 25 8.97 -6.64 -15.94
N THR A 26 9.92 -7.51 -16.29
CA THR A 26 9.69 -8.96 -16.41
C THR A 26 9.25 -9.57 -15.07
N ALA A 27 9.97 -9.26 -13.99
CA ALA A 27 9.63 -9.75 -12.66
C ALA A 27 8.25 -9.25 -12.18
N ALA A 28 7.94 -7.96 -12.40
CA ALA A 28 6.66 -7.38 -12.04
C ALA A 28 5.48 -8.02 -12.79
N ARG A 29 5.67 -8.33 -14.09
CA ARG A 29 4.66 -9.07 -14.88
C ARG A 29 4.42 -10.47 -14.33
N ALA A 30 5.48 -11.18 -13.97
CA ALA A 30 5.37 -12.52 -13.39
C ALA A 30 4.66 -12.48 -12.03
N ALA A 31 4.97 -11.50 -11.18
CA ALA A 31 4.31 -11.32 -9.88
C ALA A 31 2.81 -11.00 -10.05
N ALA A 32 2.47 -10.04 -10.92
CA ALA A 32 1.08 -9.71 -11.22
C ALA A 32 0.30 -10.93 -11.75
N ALA A 33 0.92 -11.74 -12.63
CA ALA A 33 0.31 -12.95 -13.16
C ALA A 33 0.11 -14.04 -12.10
N ALA A 34 1.08 -14.23 -11.20
CA ALA A 34 0.96 -15.18 -10.08
C ALA A 34 -0.19 -14.82 -9.12
N GLU A 35 -0.49 -13.51 -9.01
CA GLU A 35 -1.59 -12.99 -8.20
C GLU A 35 -2.92 -12.85 -8.98
N GLY A 36 -2.94 -13.17 -10.28
CA GLY A 36 -4.15 -13.10 -11.10
C GLY A 36 -4.65 -11.68 -11.37
N ILE A 37 -3.80 -10.66 -11.26
CA ILE A 37 -4.16 -9.24 -11.47
C ILE A 37 -3.35 -8.60 -12.61
N SER A 38 -3.80 -7.44 -13.09
CA SER A 38 -3.07 -6.70 -14.12
C SER A 38 -1.78 -6.08 -13.57
N LEU A 39 -0.80 -5.82 -14.44
CA LEU A 39 0.44 -5.15 -14.06
C LEU A 39 0.19 -3.77 -13.44
N SER A 40 -0.77 -3.00 -13.97
CA SER A 40 -1.11 -1.69 -13.42
C SER A 40 -1.71 -1.80 -12.02
N ALA A 41 -2.63 -2.76 -11.80
CA ALA A 41 -3.21 -2.98 -10.48
C ALA A 41 -2.14 -3.42 -9.45
N TRP A 42 -1.24 -4.31 -9.87
CA TRP A 42 -0.13 -4.77 -9.03
C TRP A 42 0.82 -3.63 -8.64
N ILE A 43 1.24 -2.81 -9.61
CA ILE A 43 2.11 -1.65 -9.37
C ILE A 43 1.39 -0.61 -8.49
N SER A 44 0.12 -0.30 -8.79
CA SER A 44 -0.67 0.62 -7.97
C SER A 44 -0.77 0.15 -6.52
N ARG A 45 -1.04 -1.15 -6.28
CA ARG A 45 -1.09 -1.71 -4.92
C ARG A 45 0.27 -1.65 -4.22
N LEU A 46 1.37 -1.89 -4.94
CA LEU A 46 2.71 -1.78 -4.38
C LEU A 46 3.04 -0.34 -3.97
N ILE A 47 2.70 0.63 -4.82
CA ILE A 47 2.90 2.06 -4.55
C ILE A 47 2.05 2.50 -3.36
N ASP A 48 0.77 2.14 -3.36
CA ASP A 48 -0.17 2.46 -2.28
C ASP A 48 0.31 1.90 -0.93
N HIS A 49 0.73 0.63 -0.91
CA HIS A 49 1.32 0.01 0.27
C HIS A 49 2.59 0.75 0.75
N HIS A 50 3.47 1.13 -0.18
CA HIS A 50 4.67 1.88 0.16
C HIS A 50 4.35 3.26 0.75
N ILE A 51 3.39 3.97 0.16
CA ILE A 51 2.90 5.27 0.67
C ILE A 51 2.37 5.10 2.08
N GLY A 52 1.49 4.12 2.32
CA GLY A 52 0.92 3.87 3.64
C GLY A 52 1.97 3.59 4.72
N ILE A 53 3.06 2.87 4.39
CA ILE A 53 4.20 2.69 5.31
C ILE A 53 4.87 4.04 5.61
N GLN A 54 5.13 4.87 4.60
CA GLN A 54 5.80 6.15 4.80
C GLN A 54 4.95 7.12 5.61
N GLU A 55 3.64 7.16 5.37
CA GLU A 55 2.67 7.96 6.12
C GLU A 55 2.59 7.48 7.57
N GLY A 56 2.51 6.17 7.81
CA GLY A 56 2.52 5.61 9.15
C GLY A 56 3.80 5.94 9.93
N LEU A 57 4.96 5.83 9.28
CA LEU A 57 6.24 6.23 9.88
C LEU A 57 6.31 7.74 10.16
N ALA A 58 5.70 8.57 9.31
CA ALA A 58 5.61 10.01 9.56
C ALA A 58 4.73 10.32 10.79
N ALA A 59 3.58 9.67 10.91
CA ALA A 59 2.69 9.82 12.06
C ALA A 59 3.36 9.38 13.38
N VAL A 60 4.15 8.29 13.37
CA VAL A 60 4.92 7.89 14.55
C VAL A 60 5.94 8.96 14.95
N ARG A 61 6.67 9.53 13.98
CA ARG A 61 7.64 10.61 14.26
C ARG A 61 6.97 11.86 14.82
N GLU A 62 5.79 12.22 14.31
CA GLU A 62 5.00 13.35 14.83
C GLU A 62 4.58 13.10 16.27
N TYR A 63 4.02 11.92 16.57
CA TYR A 63 3.66 11.54 17.92
C TYR A 63 4.85 11.58 18.88
N GLU A 64 6.00 11.01 18.50
CA GLU A 64 7.19 10.98 19.34
C GLU A 64 7.82 12.36 19.56
N ALA A 65 7.67 13.29 18.60
CA ALA A 65 8.10 14.67 18.77
C ALA A 65 7.26 15.41 19.83
N GLU A 66 5.97 15.08 19.94
CA GLU A 66 5.05 15.70 20.90
C GLU A 66 5.10 15.04 22.29
N HIS A 67 5.26 13.71 22.35
CA HIS A 67 5.06 12.93 23.57
C HIS A 67 6.34 12.25 24.08
N GLY A 68 7.43 12.30 23.31
CA GLY A 68 8.63 11.51 23.55
C GLY A 68 8.55 10.11 22.89
N PRO A 69 9.67 9.37 22.88
CA PRO A 69 9.75 8.08 22.22
C PRO A 69 8.77 7.08 22.83
N ILE A 70 8.20 6.20 22.00
CA ILE A 70 7.33 5.12 22.49
C ILE A 70 8.18 4.17 23.35
N PRO A 71 7.81 3.91 24.62
CA PRO A 71 8.56 3.01 25.50
C PRO A 71 8.70 1.60 24.91
N GLU A 72 9.87 0.97 25.10
CA GLU A 72 10.11 -0.37 24.54
C GLU A 72 9.14 -1.42 25.10
N GLU A 73 8.69 -1.27 26.34
CA GLU A 73 7.69 -2.14 26.95
C GLU A 73 6.35 -2.11 26.21
N ASP A 74 5.92 -0.92 25.79
CA ASP A 74 4.69 -0.74 25.01
C ASP A 74 4.85 -1.30 23.59
N ARG A 75 6.03 -1.13 22.99
CA ARG A 75 6.35 -1.70 21.67
C ARG A 75 6.34 -3.22 21.70
N GLU A 76 6.92 -3.83 22.73
CA GLU A 76 6.93 -5.28 22.88
C GLU A 76 5.52 -5.82 23.16
N ASN A 77 4.74 -5.12 23.99
CA ASN A 77 3.34 -5.45 24.19
C ASN A 77 2.55 -5.39 22.87
N ALA A 78 2.74 -4.35 22.07
CA ALA A 78 2.11 -4.23 20.76
C ALA A 78 2.53 -5.37 19.81
N ARG A 79 3.83 -5.72 19.74
CA ARG A 79 4.31 -6.86 18.95
C ARG A 79 3.65 -8.17 19.38
N ARG A 80 3.54 -8.41 20.69
CA ARG A 80 2.87 -9.59 21.24
C ARG A 80 1.41 -9.64 20.79
N VAL A 81 0.66 -8.54 20.95
CA VAL A 81 -0.75 -8.47 20.52
C VAL A 81 -0.89 -8.74 19.02
N LEU A 82 -0.01 -8.17 18.19
CA LEU A 82 -0.04 -8.39 16.74
C LEU A 82 0.27 -9.84 16.37
N ARG A 83 1.18 -10.50 17.09
CA ARG A 83 1.47 -11.93 16.93
C ARG A 83 0.28 -12.80 17.33
N ASP A 84 -0.34 -12.50 18.47
CA ASP A 84 -1.51 -13.23 18.97
C ASP A 84 -2.71 -13.11 18.02
N LEU A 85 -2.84 -11.98 17.32
CA LEU A 85 -3.83 -11.75 16.27
C LEU A 85 -3.45 -12.34 14.91
N GLY A 86 -2.25 -12.91 14.75
CA GLY A 86 -1.75 -13.47 13.50
C GLY A 86 -1.44 -12.43 12.42
N VAL A 87 -1.22 -11.17 12.81
CA VAL A 87 -0.87 -10.07 11.90
C VAL A 87 0.62 -10.10 11.53
N ILE A 88 1.46 -10.56 12.45
CA ILE A 88 2.91 -10.75 12.28
C ILE A 88 3.36 -12.07 12.91
N GLU A 89 4.54 -12.57 12.50
CA GLU A 89 5.17 -13.79 13.07
C GLU A 89 5.91 -13.53 14.40
#